data_AF-D2TX40-F1
#
_entry.id   AF-D2TX40-F1
#
_cell.length_a   1.000
_cell.length_b   1.000
_cell.length_c   1.000
_cell.angle_alpha   90.00
_cell.angle_beta   90.00
_cell.angle_gamma   90.00
#
_symmetry.space_group_name_H-M   'P 1'
#
loop_
_entity.id
_entity.type
_entity.pdbx_description
1 polymer ?
#
loop_
_entity_poly.entity_id
_entity_poly.type
_entity_poly.pdbx_seq_one_letter_code
_entity_poly.pdbx_strand_id
1 'polypeptide(L)'
;MGKSMSFPKRLQQVLDELGWNQSELARRMGVKPQSVQGWLKNVIPRMDKLKKLSEVTGKTVDWFFSDKLTNQENKSHEIFSMKKNTLTEKQKLILQLFESLPESDVDLILKELEIKKNFYEKKIAELLKQKRI
;
A
#
# COMPACT_ATOMS: atom_id res chain seq x y z
N MET A 1 14.89 -22.63 -12.26
CA MET A 1 15.66 -21.43 -11.84
C MET A 1 14.71 -20.30 -11.47
N GLY A 2 14.50 -20.04 -10.17
CA GLY A 2 13.73 -18.88 -9.71
C GLY A 2 14.56 -17.61 -9.88
N LYS A 3 14.15 -16.71 -10.77
CA LYS A 3 14.88 -15.47 -11.07
C LYS A 3 14.63 -14.48 -9.92
N SER A 4 15.54 -14.41 -8.95
CA SER A 4 15.53 -13.37 -7.90
C SER A 4 15.36 -11.99 -8.56
N MET A 5 14.36 -11.25 -8.11
CA MET A 5 14.02 -9.93 -8.63
C MET A 5 14.89 -8.92 -7.90
N SER A 6 16.03 -8.56 -8.52
CA SER A 6 17.00 -7.68 -7.92
C SER A 6 16.49 -6.23 -7.76
N PHE A 7 16.96 -5.55 -6.72
CA PHE A 7 16.74 -4.13 -6.42
C PHE A 7 16.63 -3.19 -7.64
N PRO A 8 17.49 -3.29 -8.68
CA PRO A 8 17.35 -2.54 -9.93
C PRO A 8 15.96 -2.61 -10.58
N LYS A 9 15.31 -3.77 -10.57
CA LYS A 9 14.01 -3.95 -11.22
C LYS A 9 12.90 -3.22 -10.47
N ARG A 10 12.93 -3.26 -9.12
CA ARG A 10 11.99 -2.50 -8.28
C ARG A 10 12.22 -1.00 -8.41
N LEU A 11 13.47 -0.58 -8.51
CA LEU A 11 13.81 0.81 -8.79
C LEU A 11 13.30 1.26 -10.16
N GLN A 12 13.45 0.45 -11.20
CA GLN A 12 12.89 0.75 -12.52
C GLN A 12 11.35 0.80 -12.47
N GLN A 13 10.72 -0.17 -11.81
CA GLN A 13 9.28 -0.22 -11.65
C GLN A 13 8.73 1.06 -11.02
N VAL A 14 9.33 1.56 -9.93
CA VAL A 14 8.82 2.78 -9.28
C VAL A 14 9.06 4.03 -10.12
N LEU A 15 10.13 4.07 -10.93
CA LEU A 15 10.36 5.16 -11.89
C LEU A 15 9.28 5.19 -12.96
N ASP A 16 8.92 4.02 -13.49
CA ASP A 16 7.86 3.89 -14.50
C ASP A 16 6.48 4.26 -13.92
N GLU A 17 6.16 3.80 -12.70
CA GLU A 17 4.93 4.15 -11.98
C GLU A 17 4.78 5.66 -11.74
N LEU A 18 5.89 6.35 -11.44
CA LEU A 18 5.90 7.79 -11.16
C LEU A 18 6.13 8.65 -12.41
N GLY A 19 6.39 8.04 -13.57
CA GLY A 19 6.74 8.74 -14.80
C GLY A 19 8.06 9.51 -14.71
N TRP A 20 8.99 9.05 -13.87
CA TRP A 20 10.27 9.72 -13.65
C TRP A 20 11.39 9.11 -14.47
N ASN A 21 12.26 9.95 -15.01
CA ASN A 21 13.53 9.51 -15.56
C ASN A 21 14.64 9.52 -14.49
N GLN A 22 15.81 8.96 -14.80
CA GLN A 22 16.93 8.82 -13.85
C GLN A 22 17.43 10.19 -13.33
N SER A 23 17.49 11.20 -14.19
CA SER A 23 17.90 12.56 -13.83
C SER A 23 16.92 13.20 -12.86
N GLU A 24 15.63 12.93 -13.06
CA GLU A 24 14.54 13.46 -12.27
C GLU A 24 14.48 12.81 -10.87
N LEU A 25 14.80 11.52 -10.77
CA LEU A 25 15.08 10.87 -9.48
C LEU A 25 16.34 11.43 -8.82
N ALA A 26 17.44 11.61 -9.56
CA ALA A 26 18.69 12.13 -9.03
C ALA A 26 18.50 13.52 -8.40
N ARG A 27 17.74 14.39 -9.07
CA ARG A 27 17.35 15.71 -8.57
C ARG A 27 16.59 15.65 -7.26
N ARG A 28 15.54 14.82 -7.15
CA ARG A 28 14.76 14.64 -5.90
C ARG A 28 15.60 14.06 -4.77
N MET A 29 16.47 13.11 -5.11
CA MET A 29 17.37 12.48 -4.15
C MET A 29 18.52 13.39 -3.71
N GLY A 30 18.80 14.48 -4.43
CA GLY A 30 19.96 15.33 -4.21
C GLY A 30 21.27 14.56 -4.45
N VAL A 31 21.28 13.64 -5.42
CA VAL A 31 22.45 12.84 -5.80
C VAL A 31 22.81 13.09 -7.26
N LYS A 32 23.99 12.63 -7.68
CA LYS A 32 24.38 12.73 -9.09
C LYS A 32 23.67 11.66 -9.93
N PRO A 33 23.33 11.93 -11.21
CA PRO A 33 22.70 10.94 -12.09
C PRO A 33 23.48 9.62 -12.21
N GLN A 34 24.82 9.66 -12.12
CA GLN A 34 25.65 8.44 -12.13
C GLN A 34 25.34 7.51 -10.94
N SER A 35 24.94 8.05 -9.80
CA SER A 35 24.55 7.24 -8.63
C SER A 35 23.31 6.42 -8.93
N VAL A 36 22.29 7.05 -9.53
CA VAL A 36 21.06 6.37 -9.95
C VAL A 36 21.33 5.33 -11.03
N GLN A 37 22.19 5.65 -12.00
CA GLN A 37 22.61 4.69 -13.02
C GLN A 37 23.32 3.48 -12.40
N GLY A 38 24.18 3.69 -11.40
CA GLY A 38 24.82 2.61 -10.64
C GLY A 38 23.80 1.72 -9.92
N TRP A 39 22.76 2.32 -9.33
CA TRP A 39 21.68 1.61 -8.67
C TRP A 39 20.92 0.67 -9.62
N LEU A 40 20.64 1.12 -10.84
CA LEU A 40 20.04 0.30 -11.89
C LEU A 40 20.99 -0.79 -12.45
N LYS A 41 22.30 -0.66 -12.22
CA LYS A 41 23.32 -1.66 -12.54
C LYS A 41 23.66 -2.60 -11.37
N ASN A 42 22.76 -2.71 -10.39
CA ASN A 42 22.87 -3.63 -9.25
C ASN A 42 23.82 -3.17 -8.14
N VAL A 43 24.15 -1.88 -8.06
CA VAL A 43 24.84 -1.28 -6.91
C VAL A 43 23.82 -0.90 -5.84
N ILE A 44 23.93 -1.48 -4.65
CA ILE A 44 22.98 -1.17 -3.57
C ILE A 44 23.37 0.17 -2.91
N PRO A 45 22.43 1.14 -2.81
CA PRO A 45 22.69 2.40 -2.11
C PRO A 45 22.92 2.18 -0.61
N ARG A 46 23.62 3.12 0.02
CA ARG A 46 23.76 3.15 1.48
C ARG A 46 22.40 3.41 2.15
N MET A 47 22.29 3.04 3.44
CA MET A 47 21.06 3.11 4.22
C MET A 47 20.44 4.52 4.26
N ASP A 48 21.25 5.58 4.32
CA ASP A 48 20.78 6.96 4.26
C ASP A 48 20.06 7.29 2.94
N LYS A 49 20.58 6.77 1.82
CA LYS A 49 19.97 6.93 0.50
C LYS A 49 18.75 6.04 0.32
N LEU A 50 18.73 4.85 0.92
CA LEU A 50 17.54 3.99 0.92
C LEU A 50 16.38 4.62 1.69
N LYS A 51 16.62 5.20 2.86
CA LYS A 51 15.58 5.92 3.62
C LYS A 51 15.02 7.11 2.83
N LYS A 52 15.89 7.93 2.26
CA LYS A 52 15.47 9.05 1.41
C LYS A 52 14.72 8.58 0.16
N LEU A 53 15.14 7.47 -0.45
CA LEU A 53 14.44 6.87 -1.58
C LEU A 53 13.04 6.41 -1.18
N SER A 54 12.89 5.87 0.03
CA SER A 54 11.60 5.49 0.60
C SER A 54 10.67 6.70 0.77
N GLU A 55 11.18 7.79 1.34
CA GLU A 55 10.44 9.05 1.51
C GLU A 55 10.01 9.66 0.18
N VAL A 56 10.93 9.71 -0.80
CA VAL A 56 10.68 10.34 -2.10
C VAL A 56 9.70 9.54 -2.96
N THR A 57 9.76 8.21 -2.89
CA THR A 57 8.92 7.33 -3.73
C THR A 57 7.64 6.85 -3.05
N GLY A 58 7.54 7.01 -1.72
CA GLY A 58 6.43 6.49 -0.92
C GLY A 58 6.40 4.97 -0.76
N LYS A 59 7.45 4.26 -1.20
CA LYS A 59 7.62 2.80 -1.01
C LYS A 59 8.52 2.55 0.20
N THR A 60 8.30 1.47 0.96
CA THR A 60 9.18 1.10 2.07
C THR A 60 10.54 0.58 1.56
N VAL A 61 11.59 0.65 2.38
CA VAL A 61 12.92 0.12 2.02
C VAL A 61 12.83 -1.37 1.67
N ASP A 62 12.10 -2.17 2.46
CA ASP A 62 11.92 -3.60 2.24
C ASP A 62 11.22 -3.94 0.92
N TRP A 63 10.33 -3.06 0.44
CA TRP A 63 9.65 -3.25 -0.84
C TRP A 63 10.63 -3.36 -2.02
N PHE A 64 11.73 -2.59 -1.97
CA PHE A 64 12.76 -2.62 -3.02
C PHE A 64 13.54 -3.94 -3.07
N PHE A 65 13.51 -4.74 -2.00
CA PHE A 65 14.20 -6.02 -1.88
C PHE A 65 13.26 -7.22 -1.86
N SER A 66 11.94 -7.00 -1.98
CA SER A 66 10.95 -8.07 -2.00
C SER A 66 10.94 -8.78 -3.37
N ASP A 67 11.29 -10.07 -3.37
CA ASP A 67 11.35 -10.98 -4.54
C ASP A 67 9.98 -11.30 -5.14
N LYS A 68 8.91 -11.12 -4.36
CA LYS A 68 7.56 -11.25 -4.89
C LYS A 68 7.29 -9.98 -5.67
N LEU A 69 6.95 -10.05 -6.95
CA LEU A 69 6.17 -8.99 -7.62
C LEU A 69 4.82 -8.90 -6.89
N THR A 70 4.83 -8.26 -5.73
CA THR A 70 3.66 -8.11 -4.90
C THR A 70 2.76 -7.07 -5.53
N ASN A 71 1.86 -7.55 -6.38
CA ASN A 71 0.47 -7.08 -6.42
C ASN A 71 -0.30 -7.44 -5.11
N GLN A 72 0.40 -7.62 -3.98
CA GLN A 72 -0.07 -8.47 -2.88
C GLN A 72 0.54 -8.16 -1.50
N GLU A 73 1.21 -7.01 -1.26
CA GLU A 73 1.75 -6.68 0.08
C GLU A 73 1.24 -5.33 0.62
N ASN A 74 -0.03 -5.04 0.33
CA ASN A 74 -0.82 -4.00 0.98
C ASN A 74 -2.23 -4.53 1.34
N LYS A 75 -2.40 -5.82 1.69
CA LYS A 75 -3.74 -6.38 1.92
C LYS A 75 -4.55 -5.73 3.05
N SER A 76 -3.94 -4.93 3.92
CA SER A 76 -4.65 -4.14 4.93
C SER A 76 -4.93 -2.69 4.52
N HIS A 77 -4.21 -2.11 3.56
CA HIS A 77 -4.38 -0.70 3.13
C HIS A 77 -4.87 -0.53 1.67
N GLU A 78 -4.70 -1.53 0.79
CA GLU A 78 -5.11 -1.43 -0.63
C GLU A 78 -6.58 -1.76 -0.90
N ILE A 79 -7.28 -2.48 0.00
CA ILE A 79 -8.75 -2.64 -0.14
C ILE A 79 -9.42 -1.26 -0.09
N PHE A 80 -8.85 -0.31 0.67
CA PHE A 80 -9.36 1.05 0.77
C PHE A 80 -8.92 1.94 -0.41
N SER A 81 -7.70 1.76 -0.91
CA SER A 81 -7.14 2.62 -1.98
C SER A 81 -7.62 2.24 -3.39
N MET A 82 -7.88 0.95 -3.69
CA MET A 82 -8.32 0.53 -5.03
C MET A 82 -9.82 0.78 -5.34
N LYS A 83 -10.64 1.13 -4.34
CA LYS A 83 -12.02 1.62 -4.57
C LYS A 83 -12.10 3.14 -4.79
N LYS A 84 -10.97 3.84 -4.84
CA LYS A 84 -10.95 5.30 -4.90
C LYS A 84 -10.80 5.85 -6.32
N ASN A 85 -11.70 5.45 -7.22
CA ASN A 85 -12.10 6.40 -8.28
C ASN A 85 -13.54 6.90 -8.13
N THR A 86 -14.39 6.30 -7.29
CA THR A 86 -15.70 6.86 -6.91
C THR A 86 -16.17 6.31 -5.56
N LEU A 87 -16.27 7.15 -4.54
CA LEU A 87 -17.05 6.83 -3.33
C LEU A 87 -18.53 6.76 -3.73
N THR A 88 -19.22 5.68 -3.36
CA THR A 88 -20.68 5.60 -3.51
C THR A 88 -21.37 6.65 -2.64
N GLU A 89 -22.57 7.07 -3.00
CA GLU A 89 -23.35 8.05 -2.21
C GLU A 89 -23.53 7.63 -0.74
N LYS A 90 -23.69 6.33 -0.47
CA LYS A 90 -23.76 5.80 0.89
C LYS A 90 -22.44 5.95 1.65
N GLN A 91 -21.31 5.77 0.98
CA GLN A 91 -19.99 5.94 1.62
C GLN A 91 -19.70 7.41 1.92
N LYS A 92 -20.10 8.32 1.03
CA LYS A 92 -20.00 9.77 1.28
C LYS A 92 -20.86 10.18 2.47
N LEU A 93 -22.09 9.69 2.55
CA LEU A 93 -22.99 9.95 3.66
C LEU A 93 -22.41 9.46 4.99
N ILE A 94 -21.80 8.27 5.03
CA ILE A 94 -21.15 7.76 6.26
C ILE A 94 -20.02 8.69 6.71
N LEU A 95 -19.19 9.17 5.79
CA LEU A 95 -18.10 10.10 6.12
C LEU A 95 -18.65 11.42 6.67
N GLN A 96 -19.67 11.98 6.02
CA GLN A 96 -20.32 13.22 6.49
C GLN A 96 -20.93 13.06 7.89
N LEU A 97 -21.58 11.92 8.16
CA LEU A 97 -22.13 11.64 9.48
C LEU A 97 -21.03 11.53 10.54
N PHE A 98 -19.93 10.84 10.24
CA PHE A 98 -18.81 10.71 11.17
C PHE A 98 -18.15 12.06 11.49
N GLU A 99 -18.00 12.95 10.51
CA GLU A 99 -17.47 14.31 10.73
C GLU A 99 -18.40 15.19 11.58
N SER A 100 -19.70 14.89 11.60
CA SER A 100 -20.72 15.65 12.35
C SER A 100 -20.92 15.17 13.79
N LEU A 101 -20.31 14.06 14.19
CA LEU A 101 -20.51 13.43 15.49
C LEU A 101 -19.32 13.68 16.44
N PRO A 102 -19.55 13.74 17.77
CA PRO A 102 -18.48 13.73 18.75
C PRO A 102 -17.62 12.46 18.65
N GLU A 103 -16.32 12.57 18.92
CA GLU A 103 -15.38 11.45 18.82
C GLU A 103 -15.77 10.26 19.72
N SER A 104 -16.33 10.53 20.90
CA SER A 104 -16.85 9.50 21.81
C SER A 104 -17.97 8.65 21.20
N ASP A 105 -18.81 9.26 20.37
CA ASP A 105 -19.95 8.61 19.75
C ASP A 105 -19.49 7.81 18.52
N VAL A 106 -18.49 8.31 17.80
CA VAL A 106 -17.86 7.61 16.68
C VAL A 106 -17.21 6.31 17.16
N ASP A 107 -16.46 6.35 18.26
CA ASP A 107 -15.82 5.16 18.83
C ASP A 107 -16.84 4.10 19.24
N LEU A 108 -17.94 4.52 19.87
CA LEU A 108 -19.02 3.63 20.27
C LEU A 108 -19.68 2.96 19.05
N ILE A 109 -19.98 3.75 18.01
CA ILE A 109 -20.59 3.26 16.77
C ILE A 109 -19.66 2.29 16.05
N LEU A 110 -18.36 2.60 15.96
CA LEU A 110 -17.37 1.72 15.34
C LEU A 110 -17.30 0.36 16.05
N LYS A 111 -17.26 0.37 17.38
CA LYS A 111 -17.27 -0.84 18.19
C LYS A 111 -18.54 -1.67 17.95
N GLU A 112 -19.71 -1.03 17.89
CA GLU A 112 -20.97 -1.72 17.63
C GLU A 112 -21.00 -2.35 16.23
N LEU A 113 -20.52 -1.62 15.22
CA LEU A 113 -20.43 -2.10 13.85
C LEU A 113 -19.48 -3.30 13.72
N GLU A 114 -18.35 -3.28 14.43
CA GLU A 114 -17.39 -4.38 14.44
C GLU A 114 -17.99 -5.65 15.07
N ILE A 115 -18.69 -5.50 16.20
CA ILE A 115 -19.41 -6.60 16.85
C ILE A 115 -20.44 -7.21 15.90
N LYS A 116 -21.26 -6.37 15.25
CA LYS A 116 -22.27 -6.82 14.28
C LYS A 116 -21.63 -7.54 13.10
N LYS A 117 -20.55 -7.00 12.53
CA LYS A 117 -19.82 -7.63 11.42
C LYS A 117 -19.37 -9.04 11.80
N ASN A 118 -18.69 -9.19 12.93
CA ASN A 118 -18.20 -10.49 13.40
C ASN A 118 -19.35 -11.47 13.69
N PHE A 119 -20.46 -10.97 14.26
CA PHE A 119 -21.66 -11.79 14.47
C PHE A 119 -22.21 -12.36 13.15
N TYR A 120 -22.36 -11.53 12.12
CA TYR A 120 -22.85 -11.99 10.82
C TYR A 120 -21.87 -12.93 10.12
N GLU A 121 -20.56 -12.69 10.22
CA GLU A 121 -19.53 -13.60 9.69
C GLU A 121 -19.66 -15.00 10.32
N LYS A 122 -19.84 -15.07 11.64
CA LYS A 122 -20.07 -16.33 12.36
C LYS A 122 -21.39 -16.99 11.93
N LYS A 123 -22.47 -16.22 11.84
CA LYS A 123 -23.80 -16.73 11.43
C LYS A 123 -23.77 -17.29 10.00
N ILE A 124 -23.09 -16.62 9.07
CA ILE A 124 -22.91 -17.11 7.70
C ILE A 124 -22.11 -18.41 7.70
N ALA A 125 -21.01 -18.48 8.46
CA ALA A 125 -20.20 -19.69 8.56
C ALA A 125 -21.00 -20.88 9.12
N GLU A 126 -21.87 -20.64 10.10
CA GLU A 126 -22.77 -21.65 10.66
C GLU A 126 -23.80 -22.15 9.63
N LEU A 127 -24.46 -21.23 8.91
CA LEU A 127 -25.43 -21.57 7.86
C LEU A 127 -24.77 -22.35 6.70
N LEU A 128 -23.54 -22.00 6.32
CA LEU A 128 -22.79 -22.72 5.30
C LEU A 128 -22.40 -24.14 5.75
N LYS A 129 -22.15 -24.36 7.05
CA LYS A 129 -21.92 -25.70 7.60
C LYS A 129 -23.20 -26.54 7.59
N GLN A 130 -24.36 -25.93 7.92
CA GLN A 130 -25.65 -26.63 7.90
C GLN A 130 -26.10 -27.04 6.48
N LYS A 131 -25.81 -26.23 5.46
CA LYS A 131 -26.14 -26.54 4.05
C LYS A 131 -25.23 -27.58 3.39
N ARG A 132 -24.21 -28.07 4.10
CA ARG A 132 -23.20 -29.02 3.57
C ARG A 132 -23.45 -30.47 4.01
N ILE A 133 -24.67 -30.75 4.46
CA ILE A 133 -25.22 -32.07 4.83
C ILE A 133 -26.34 -32.40 3.86
#